data_AF-A0A941WZV3-F1
#
_entry.id   AF-A0A941WZV3-F1
#
_cell.length_a   1.000
_cell.length_b   1.000
_cell.length_c   1.000
_cell.angle_alpha   90.00
_cell.angle_beta   90.00
_cell.angle_gamma   90.00
#
_symmetry.space_group_name_H-M   'P 1'
#
loop_
_entity.id
_entity.type
_entity.pdbx_description
1 polymer ?
#
loop_
_entity_poly.entity_id
_entity_poly.type
_entity_poly.pdbx_seq_one_letter_code
_entity_poly.pdbx_strand_id
1 'polypeptide(L)'
;MLRYKATFRCYSEWLERDSSDWDTRLALARVAALAGRTMKAVDIYEQLAGEDSLDFFVNYQLARLYQQIGKTVRAIGIYDRLYQTDTTNVILLKRIGDCYNRIGWSMNAVDHYLRAVCLDPEDGETVVKAVNLMMANTVLFQAYKKLTGKQQQEVMAAIRDTNRVADLCENNSGLKAVCLKKFPAAFQQPLKNLFVHLWENALRSPKFNDHFFDRVGRFY
;
A
#
# COMPACT_ATOMS: atom_id res chain seq x y z
N MET A 1 23.45 18.09 -4.60
CA MET A 1 22.70 17.99 -5.89
C MET A 1 23.60 17.87 -7.12
N LEU A 2 24.67 18.67 -7.25
CA LEU A 2 25.56 18.66 -8.43
C LEU A 2 26.30 17.33 -8.65
N ARG A 3 26.79 16.69 -7.57
CA ARG A 3 27.50 15.41 -7.66
C ARG A 3 26.64 14.27 -8.23
N TYR A 4 25.40 14.12 -7.75
CA TYR A 4 24.49 13.05 -8.22
C TYR A 4 24.07 13.20 -9.69
N LYS A 5 23.96 14.42 -10.21
CA LYS A 5 23.65 14.65 -11.63
C LYS A 5 24.81 14.23 -12.54
N ALA A 6 26.05 14.54 -12.14
CA ALA A 6 27.25 14.12 -12.86
C ALA A 6 27.44 12.59 -12.78
N THR A 7 27.29 12.01 -11.58
CA THR A 7 27.33 10.55 -11.39
C THR A 7 26.28 9.84 -12.23
N PHE A 8 25.05 10.35 -12.29
CA PHE A 8 24.00 9.76 -13.15
C PHE A 8 24.44 9.69 -14.61
N ARG A 9 25.06 10.76 -15.12
CA ARG A 9 25.52 10.83 -16.51
C ARG A 9 26.58 9.77 -16.82
N CYS A 10 27.58 9.61 -15.94
CA CYS A 10 28.62 8.59 -16.12
C CYS A 10 28.04 7.17 -16.14
N TYR A 11 27.11 6.85 -15.22
CA TYR A 11 26.46 5.55 -15.19
C TYR A 11 25.56 5.31 -16.41
N SER A 12 24.85 6.33 -16.92
CA SER A 12 24.03 6.17 -18.13
C SER A 12 24.87 5.92 -19.39
N GLU A 13 25.99 6.63 -19.54
CA GLU A 13 26.92 6.42 -20.68
C GLU A 13 27.60 5.04 -20.62
N TRP A 14 27.79 4.48 -19.42
CA TRP A 14 28.34 3.13 -19.23
C TRP A 14 27.31 2.04 -19.57
N LEU A 15 26.03 2.23 -19.19
CA LEU A 15 24.94 1.28 -19.48
C LEU A 15 24.61 1.17 -20.98
N GLU A 16 24.86 2.23 -21.76
CA GLU A 16 24.77 2.20 -23.23
C GLU A 16 25.80 1.24 -23.87
N ARG A 17 26.84 0.85 -23.12
CA ARG A 17 27.92 -0.06 -23.59
C ARG A 17 27.77 -1.49 -23.06
N ASP A 18 27.22 -1.66 -21.86
CA ASP A 18 26.87 -2.97 -21.29
C ASP A 18 25.50 -2.86 -20.59
N SER A 19 24.47 -3.38 -21.27
CA SER A 19 23.07 -3.12 -20.92
C SER A 19 22.44 -4.18 -20.00
N SER A 20 23.16 -5.27 -19.70
CA SER A 20 22.61 -6.41 -18.95
C SER A 20 23.00 -6.47 -17.48
N ASP A 21 24.00 -5.70 -17.03
CA ASP A 21 24.50 -5.80 -15.66
C ASP A 21 23.47 -5.30 -14.63
N TRP A 22 23.01 -6.21 -13.76
CA TRP A 22 22.01 -5.92 -12.72
C TRP A 22 22.54 -4.91 -11.70
N ASP A 23 23.80 -5.05 -11.26
CA ASP A 23 24.40 -4.19 -10.24
C ASP A 23 24.51 -2.73 -10.73
N THR A 24 24.88 -2.55 -12.00
CA THR A 24 24.93 -1.21 -12.59
C THR A 24 23.54 -0.62 -12.78
N ARG A 25 22.53 -1.39 -13.22
CA ARG A 25 21.15 -0.92 -13.28
C ARG A 25 20.64 -0.49 -11.91
N LEU A 26 20.94 -1.26 -10.86
CA LEU A 26 20.62 -0.91 -9.48
C LEU A 26 21.32 0.38 -9.03
N ALA A 27 22.62 0.51 -9.30
CA ALA A 27 23.38 1.71 -8.98
C ALA A 27 22.81 2.94 -9.70
N LEU A 28 22.45 2.82 -10.98
CA LEU A 28 21.82 3.87 -11.76
C LEU A 28 20.46 4.27 -11.17
N ALA A 29 19.61 3.32 -10.79
CA ALA A 29 18.32 3.58 -10.16
C ALA A 29 18.47 4.37 -8.84
N ARG A 30 19.45 3.98 -8.00
CA ARG A 30 19.78 4.69 -6.76
C ARG A 30 20.24 6.12 -7.02
N VAL A 31 21.16 6.30 -7.97
CA VAL A 31 21.67 7.63 -8.33
C VAL A 31 20.57 8.48 -8.95
N ALA A 32 19.69 7.90 -9.77
CA ALA A 32 18.53 8.57 -10.35
C ALA A 32 17.61 9.11 -9.25
N ALA A 33 17.27 8.28 -8.25
CA ALA A 33 16.45 8.68 -7.11
C ALA A 33 17.11 9.84 -6.32
N LEU A 34 18.40 9.73 -6.01
CA LEU A 34 19.16 10.77 -5.29
C LEU A 34 19.33 12.07 -6.10
N ALA A 35 19.35 11.98 -7.43
CA ALA A 35 19.40 13.13 -8.33
C ALA A 35 18.04 13.82 -8.52
N GLY A 36 16.97 13.31 -7.89
CA GLY A 36 15.59 13.80 -8.06
C GLY A 36 14.94 13.39 -9.38
N ARG A 37 15.55 12.46 -10.13
CA ARG A 37 14.98 11.88 -11.36
C ARG A 37 14.05 10.73 -11.01
N THR A 38 13.03 11.02 -10.20
CA THR A 38 12.17 10.03 -9.56
C THR A 38 11.50 9.09 -10.55
N MET A 39 10.96 9.60 -11.67
CA MET A 39 10.31 8.75 -12.68
C MET A 39 11.30 7.77 -13.33
N LYS A 40 12.51 8.23 -13.70
CA LYS A 40 13.54 7.32 -14.25
C LYS A 40 13.95 6.25 -13.24
N ALA A 41 14.04 6.61 -11.96
CA ALA A 41 14.34 5.63 -10.92
C ALA A 41 13.23 4.57 -10.84
N VAL A 42 11.96 4.98 -10.87
CA VAL A 42 10.81 4.08 -10.89
C VAL A 42 10.88 3.12 -12.07
N ASP A 43 11.11 3.62 -13.29
CA ASP A 43 11.17 2.77 -14.49
C ASP A 43 12.25 1.68 -14.37
N ILE A 44 13.44 2.02 -13.86
CA ILE A 44 14.53 1.04 -13.67
C ILE A 44 14.20 0.06 -12.55
N TYR A 45 13.65 0.53 -11.42
CA TYR A 45 13.24 -0.36 -10.33
C TYR A 45 12.08 -1.30 -10.72
N GLU A 46 11.15 -0.86 -11.58
CA GLU A 46 10.10 -1.73 -12.12
C GLU A 46 10.69 -2.87 -12.96
N GLN A 47 11.70 -2.59 -13.79
CA GLN A 47 12.41 -3.62 -14.56
C GLN A 47 13.12 -4.63 -13.64
N LEU A 48 13.86 -4.14 -12.65
CA LEU A 48 14.58 -4.99 -11.70
C LEU A 48 13.61 -5.83 -10.84
N ALA A 49 12.49 -5.26 -10.40
CA ALA A 49 11.46 -5.97 -9.65
C ALA A 49 10.74 -7.05 -10.48
N GLY A 50 10.73 -6.91 -11.81
CA GLY A 50 10.21 -7.93 -12.74
C GLY A 50 11.11 -9.16 -12.86
N GLU A 51 12.40 -9.03 -12.58
CA GLU A 51 13.38 -10.14 -12.58
C GLU A 51 13.32 -10.93 -11.26
N ASP A 52 13.25 -10.23 -10.13
CA ASP A 52 13.02 -10.83 -8.82
C ASP A 52 11.97 -10.03 -8.02
N SER A 53 10.76 -10.58 -7.97
CA SER A 53 9.62 -9.98 -7.27
C SER A 53 9.73 -10.03 -5.74
N LEU A 54 10.72 -10.75 -5.19
CA LEU A 54 10.97 -10.90 -3.75
C LEU A 54 12.28 -10.28 -3.30
N ASP A 55 13.10 -9.70 -4.19
CA ASP A 55 14.26 -8.90 -3.79
C ASP A 55 13.78 -7.75 -2.91
N PHE A 56 14.08 -7.85 -1.61
CA PHE A 56 13.59 -6.92 -0.62
C PHE A 56 14.07 -5.50 -0.90
N PHE A 57 15.33 -5.32 -1.29
CA PHE A 57 15.90 -3.99 -1.48
C PHE A 57 15.23 -3.30 -2.67
N VAL A 58 15.20 -3.96 -3.82
CA VAL A 58 14.62 -3.43 -5.07
C VAL A 58 13.14 -3.09 -4.86
N ASN A 59 12.36 -4.03 -4.34
CA ASN A 59 10.92 -3.85 -4.14
C ASN A 59 10.63 -2.78 -3.07
N TYR A 60 11.40 -2.74 -1.99
CA TYR A 60 11.24 -1.70 -0.97
C TYR A 60 11.56 -0.30 -1.51
N GLN A 61 12.60 -0.13 -2.34
CA GLN A 61 12.89 1.15 -2.97
C GLN A 61 11.80 1.55 -3.97
N LEU A 62 11.30 0.60 -4.77
CA LEU A 62 10.20 0.84 -5.70
C LEU A 62 8.94 1.33 -4.96
N ALA A 63 8.55 0.64 -3.89
CA ALA A 63 7.41 1.01 -3.07
C ALA A 63 7.57 2.41 -2.45
N ARG A 64 8.76 2.76 -1.97
CA ARG A 64 9.07 4.11 -1.45
C ARG A 64 8.92 5.17 -2.53
N LEU A 65 9.40 4.92 -3.74
CA LEU A 65 9.28 5.87 -4.85
C LEU A 65 7.82 6.02 -5.30
N TYR A 66 7.07 4.93 -5.39
CA TYR A 66 5.61 4.96 -5.62
C TYR A 66 4.87 5.77 -4.56
N GLN A 67 5.22 5.59 -3.28
CA GLN A 67 4.67 6.40 -2.19
C GLN A 67 5.03 7.88 -2.41
N GLN A 68 6.27 8.21 -2.77
CA GLN A 68 6.71 9.59 -3.01
C GLN A 68 5.90 10.27 -4.12
N ILE A 69 5.69 9.60 -5.26
CA ILE A 69 4.97 10.15 -6.42
C ILE A 69 3.43 10.07 -6.31
N GLY A 70 2.90 9.65 -5.15
CA GLY A 70 1.46 9.58 -4.91
C GLY A 70 0.76 8.34 -5.48
N LYS A 71 1.51 7.39 -6.06
CA LYS A 71 1.00 6.04 -6.41
C LYS A 71 0.92 5.15 -5.16
N THR A 72 0.28 5.66 -4.11
CA THR A 72 0.30 5.07 -2.76
C THR A 72 -0.32 3.67 -2.71
N VAL A 73 -1.36 3.39 -3.49
CA VAL A 73 -1.97 2.04 -3.56
C VAL A 73 -1.00 0.99 -4.12
N ARG A 74 -0.20 1.35 -5.15
CA ARG A 74 0.83 0.43 -5.66
C ARG A 74 1.94 0.18 -4.64
N ALA A 75 2.31 1.20 -3.87
CA ALA A 75 3.27 1.05 -2.78
C ALA A 75 2.77 0.07 -1.71
N ILE A 76 1.48 0.14 -1.35
CA ILE A 76 0.84 -0.79 -0.38
C ILE A 76 0.99 -2.23 -0.86
N GLY A 77 0.61 -2.55 -2.11
CA GLY A 77 0.70 -3.92 -2.63
C GLY A 77 2.12 -4.50 -2.57
N ILE A 78 3.14 -3.68 -2.90
CA ILE A 78 4.53 -4.13 -2.80
C ILE A 78 4.96 -4.32 -1.34
N TYR A 79 4.64 -3.38 -0.44
CA TYR A 79 4.97 -3.52 0.97
C TYR A 79 4.26 -4.72 1.62
N ASP A 80 2.99 -4.98 1.27
CA ASP A 80 2.23 -6.12 1.76
C ASP A 80 2.85 -7.44 1.29
N ARG A 81 3.30 -7.52 0.04
CA ARG A 81 4.03 -8.70 -0.48
C ARG A 81 5.32 -8.95 0.30
N LEU A 82 6.12 -7.91 0.53
CA LEU A 82 7.34 -8.01 1.35
C LEU A 82 7.02 -8.35 2.82
N TYR A 83 5.88 -7.90 3.33
CA TYR A 83 5.47 -8.20 4.70
C TYR A 83 5.05 -9.67 4.85
N GLN A 84 4.52 -10.29 3.80
CA GLN A 84 4.19 -11.72 3.81
C GLN A 84 5.43 -12.61 3.92
N THR A 85 6.61 -12.16 3.49
CA THR A 85 7.86 -12.92 3.66
C THR A 85 8.42 -12.83 5.07
N ASP A 86 8.21 -11.70 5.75
CA ASP A 86 8.58 -11.49 7.16
C ASP A 86 7.50 -10.66 7.88
N THR A 87 6.58 -11.37 8.54
CA THR A 87 5.45 -10.76 9.24
C THR A 87 5.83 -10.05 10.54
N THR A 88 7.10 -10.09 10.93
CA THR A 88 7.62 -9.41 12.12
C THR A 88 8.32 -8.10 11.77
N ASN A 89 8.39 -7.75 10.49
CA ASN A 89 9.05 -6.53 10.03
C ASN A 89 8.25 -5.26 10.40
N VAL A 90 8.66 -4.62 11.49
CA VAL A 90 8.04 -3.38 12.01
C VAL A 90 8.11 -2.24 10.99
N ILE A 91 9.19 -2.16 10.20
CA ILE A 91 9.36 -1.09 9.21
C ILE A 91 8.28 -1.19 8.14
N LEU A 92 7.99 -2.39 7.65
CA LEU A 92 6.94 -2.58 6.64
C LEU A 92 5.55 -2.23 7.20
N LEU A 93 5.23 -2.66 8.42
CA LEU A 93 3.97 -2.28 9.08
C LEU A 93 3.81 -0.76 9.17
N LYS A 94 4.86 -0.04 9.57
CA LYS A 94 4.86 1.43 9.61
C LYS A 94 4.65 2.03 8.22
N ARG A 95 5.33 1.52 7.19
CA ARG A 95 5.20 2.02 5.81
C ARG A 95 3.80 1.81 5.25
N ILE A 96 3.20 0.65 5.51
CA ILE A 96 1.82 0.34 5.11
C ILE A 96 0.86 1.27 5.86
N GLY A 97 1.05 1.47 7.16
CA GLY A 97 0.27 2.42 7.96
C GLY A 97 0.37 3.86 7.45
N ASP A 98 1.58 4.33 7.13
CA ASP A 98 1.82 5.66 6.54
C ASP A 98 1.08 5.81 5.20
N CYS A 99 1.08 4.75 4.37
CA CYS A 99 0.39 4.73 3.09
C CYS A 99 -1.13 4.80 3.27
N TYR A 100 -1.70 3.97 4.15
CA TYR A 100 -3.14 4.00 4.45
C TYR A 100 -3.57 5.36 5.01
N ASN A 101 -2.76 5.96 5.88
CA ASN A 101 -3.05 7.29 6.40
C ASN A 101 -3.06 8.35 5.29
N ARG A 102 -2.09 8.29 4.37
CA ARG A 102 -1.98 9.24 3.25
C ARG A 102 -3.18 9.20 2.30
N ILE A 103 -3.81 8.04 2.12
CA ILE A 103 -5.03 7.90 1.30
C ILE A 103 -6.32 8.09 2.11
N GLY A 104 -6.22 8.52 3.38
CA GLY A 104 -7.36 8.83 4.25
C GLY A 104 -7.99 7.60 4.93
N TRP A 105 -7.36 6.43 4.85
CA TRP A 105 -7.88 5.18 5.42
C TRP A 105 -7.36 4.99 6.84
N SER A 106 -7.82 5.85 7.75
CA SER A 106 -7.28 5.96 9.10
C SER A 106 -7.42 4.68 9.92
N MET A 107 -8.48 3.87 9.76
CA MET A 107 -8.61 2.62 10.52
C MET A 107 -7.60 1.56 10.09
N ASN A 108 -7.35 1.42 8.79
CA ASN A 108 -6.30 0.53 8.28
C ASN A 108 -4.93 1.00 8.76
N ALA A 109 -4.69 2.32 8.74
CA ALA A 109 -3.46 2.89 9.28
C ALA A 109 -3.28 2.56 10.77
N VAL A 110 -4.33 2.73 11.57
CA VAL A 110 -4.32 2.40 13.01
C VAL A 110 -4.02 0.93 13.25
N ASP A 111 -4.63 -0.01 12.53
CA ASP A 111 -4.31 -1.45 12.66
C ASP A 111 -2.82 -1.73 12.49
N HIS A 112 -2.23 -1.21 11.42
CA HIS A 112 -0.83 -1.45 11.10
C HIS A 112 0.10 -0.79 12.11
N TYR A 113 -0.22 0.43 12.57
CA TYR A 113 0.55 1.06 13.64
C TYR A 113 0.42 0.33 14.97
N LEU A 114 -0.75 -0.17 15.36
CA LEU A 114 -0.90 -0.94 16.59
C LEU A 114 -0.13 -2.26 16.53
N ARG A 115 -0.15 -2.96 15.40
CA ARG A 115 0.65 -4.17 15.20
C ARG A 115 2.14 -3.88 15.27
N ALA A 116 2.58 -2.74 14.72
CA ALA A 116 3.96 -2.27 14.85
C ALA A 116 4.31 -1.99 16.33
N VAL A 117 3.44 -1.30 17.09
CA VAL A 117 3.63 -1.04 18.53
C VAL A 117 3.66 -2.32 19.36
N CYS A 118 2.89 -3.34 19.00
CA CYS A 118 2.95 -4.63 19.69
C CYS A 118 4.30 -5.34 19.53
N LEU A 119 5.00 -5.10 18.42
CA LEU A 119 6.31 -5.67 18.11
C LEU A 119 7.47 -4.80 18.61
N ASP A 120 7.29 -3.49 18.60
CA ASP A 120 8.23 -2.50 19.13
C ASP A 120 7.49 -1.45 19.99
N PRO A 121 7.26 -1.74 21.28
CA PRO A 121 6.54 -0.85 22.18
C PRO A 121 7.28 0.44 22.52
N GLU A 122 8.59 0.52 22.26
CA GLU A 122 9.42 1.68 22.57
C GLU A 122 9.42 2.73 21.45
N ASP A 123 8.86 2.40 20.27
CA ASP A 123 8.70 3.33 19.15
C ASP A 123 7.61 4.38 19.44
N GLY A 124 8.00 5.41 20.17
CA GLY A 124 7.13 6.54 20.53
C GLY A 124 6.55 7.28 19.33
N GLU A 125 7.23 7.31 18.17
CA GLU A 125 6.69 7.94 16.95
C GLU A 125 5.46 7.19 16.45
N THR A 126 5.56 5.85 16.39
CA THR A 126 4.45 5.01 15.93
C THR A 126 3.29 5.02 16.92
N VAL A 127 3.57 5.06 18.24
CA VAL A 127 2.54 5.24 19.27
C VAL A 127 1.78 6.55 19.05
N VAL A 128 2.48 7.67 18.85
CA VAL A 128 1.86 8.98 18.62
C VAL A 128 1.02 8.97 17.34
N LYS A 129 1.50 8.35 16.25
CA LYS A 129 0.73 8.20 15.01
C LYS A 129 -0.57 7.42 15.23
N ALA A 130 -0.52 6.30 15.94
CA ALA A 130 -1.72 5.50 16.27
C ALA A 130 -2.72 6.29 17.12
N VAL A 131 -2.25 6.91 18.21
CA VAL A 131 -3.08 7.68 19.14
C VAL A 131 -3.74 8.87 18.45
N ASN A 132 -2.98 9.64 17.66
CA ASN A 132 -3.53 10.80 16.94
C ASN A 132 -4.63 10.39 15.95
N LEU A 133 -4.45 9.29 15.22
CA LEU A 133 -5.46 8.81 14.29
C LEU A 133 -6.71 8.25 14.98
N MET A 134 -6.54 7.61 16.14
CA MET A 134 -7.67 7.19 16.98
C MET A 134 -8.45 8.38 17.53
N MET A 135 -7.76 9.41 18.02
CA MET A 135 -8.39 10.64 18.52
C MET A 135 -9.13 11.38 17.40
N ALA A 136 -8.54 11.47 16.22
CA ALA A 136 -9.16 12.09 15.04
C ALA A 136 -10.41 11.33 14.54
N ASN A 137 -10.49 10.02 14.78
CA ASN A 137 -11.66 9.20 14.43
C ASN A 137 -12.49 8.81 15.66
N THR A 138 -12.70 9.75 16.57
CA THR A 138 -13.36 9.52 17.88
C THR A 138 -14.71 8.81 17.73
N VAL A 139 -15.50 9.14 16.72
CA VAL A 139 -16.81 8.52 16.45
C VAL A 139 -16.66 7.05 16.06
N LEU A 140 -15.74 6.73 15.15
CA LEU A 140 -15.56 5.37 14.65
C LEU A 140 -14.85 4.49 15.69
N PHE A 141 -13.92 5.05 16.46
CA PHE A 141 -13.28 4.40 17.59
C PHE A 141 -14.28 4.10 18.73
N GLN A 142 -15.15 5.05 19.07
CA GLN A 142 -16.21 4.82 20.05
C GLN A 142 -17.20 3.75 19.58
N ALA A 143 -17.54 3.73 18.28
CA ALA A 143 -18.37 2.69 17.70
C ALA A 143 -17.68 1.31 17.76
N TYR A 144 -16.39 1.23 17.43
CA TYR A 144 -15.59 0.00 17.52
C TYR A 144 -15.45 -0.53 18.96
N LYS A 145 -15.24 0.36 19.94
CA LYS A 145 -15.14 0.00 21.37
C LYS A 145 -16.44 -0.60 21.93
N LYS A 146 -17.59 -0.25 21.35
CA LYS A 146 -18.91 -0.81 21.72
C LYS A 146 -19.16 -2.20 21.13
N LEU A 147 -18.32 -2.67 20.20
CA LEU A 147 -18.44 -4.00 19.61
C LEU A 147 -17.88 -5.07 20.56
N THR A 148 -18.45 -6.27 20.48
CA THR A 148 -17.88 -7.45 21.15
C THR A 148 -16.56 -7.87 20.49
N GLY A 149 -15.71 -8.61 21.20
CA GLY A 149 -14.42 -9.06 20.64
C GLY A 149 -14.54 -9.85 19.33
N LYS A 150 -15.62 -10.64 19.17
CA LYS A 150 -15.93 -11.34 17.92
C LYS A 150 -16.29 -10.39 16.78
N GLN A 151 -17.13 -9.38 17.05
CA GLN A 151 -17.51 -8.37 16.05
C GLN A 151 -16.31 -7.48 15.66
N GLN A 152 -15.42 -7.20 16.61
CA GLN A 152 -14.16 -6.52 16.34
C GLN A 152 -13.30 -7.36 15.39
N GLN A 153 -13.13 -8.65 15.65
CA GLN A 153 -12.41 -9.56 14.75
C GLN A 153 -13.05 -9.63 13.35
N GLU A 154 -14.37 -9.67 13.24
CA GLU A 154 -15.08 -9.66 11.96
C GLU A 154 -14.89 -8.36 11.17
N VAL A 155 -14.92 -7.21 11.85
CA VAL A 155 -14.63 -5.90 11.23
C VAL A 155 -13.19 -5.84 10.74
N MET A 156 -12.23 -6.29 11.55
CA MET A 156 -10.81 -6.32 11.18
C MET A 156 -10.52 -7.31 10.05
N ALA A 157 -11.19 -8.47 10.03
CA ALA A 157 -11.11 -9.43 8.95
C ALA A 157 -11.68 -8.86 7.64
N ALA A 158 -12.85 -8.20 7.68
CA ALA A 158 -13.43 -7.56 6.51
C ALA A 158 -12.56 -6.42 5.96
N ILE A 159 -11.94 -5.63 6.84
CA ILE A 159 -10.95 -4.60 6.45
C ILE A 159 -9.76 -5.27 5.74
N ARG A 160 -9.25 -6.38 6.29
CA ARG A 160 -8.14 -7.15 5.71
C ARG A 160 -8.49 -7.79 4.36
N ASP A 161 -9.66 -8.41 4.24
CA ASP A 161 -10.12 -9.07 3.02
C ASP A 161 -10.40 -8.07 1.89
N THR A 162 -10.91 -6.87 2.23
CA THR A 162 -11.09 -5.79 1.26
C THR A 162 -9.75 -5.29 0.70
N ASN A 163 -8.66 -5.38 1.48
CA ASN A 163 -7.31 -5.08 1.01
C ASN A 163 -6.73 -6.19 0.11
N ARG A 164 -7.11 -7.46 0.35
CA ARG A 164 -6.70 -8.60 -0.49
C ARG A 164 -7.31 -8.58 -1.90
N VAL A 165 -8.37 -7.79 -2.12
CA VAL A 165 -8.93 -7.53 -3.45
C VAL A 165 -7.89 -6.80 -4.34
N ALA A 166 -6.94 -6.05 -3.78
CA ALA A 166 -5.86 -5.46 -4.58
C ALA A 166 -4.87 -6.53 -5.10
N ASP A 167 -4.52 -7.53 -4.28
CA ASP A 167 -3.62 -8.65 -4.65
C ASP A 167 -4.32 -9.71 -5.53
N LEU A 168 -5.61 -9.94 -5.35
CA LEU A 168 -6.39 -10.94 -6.09
C LEU A 168 -6.78 -10.50 -7.50
N CYS A 169 -6.65 -9.21 -7.82
CA CYS A 169 -6.94 -8.66 -9.14
C CYS A 169 -5.84 -8.93 -10.18
N GLU A 170 -4.64 -9.37 -9.77
CA GLU A 170 -3.64 -9.94 -10.69
C GLU A 170 -3.94 -11.42 -11.04
N ASN A 171 -4.65 -12.15 -10.15
CA ASN A 171 -4.75 -13.63 -10.22
C ASN A 171 -6.19 -14.21 -10.22
N ASN A 172 -7.18 -13.48 -10.74
CA ASN A 172 -8.48 -14.03 -11.18
C ASN A 172 -9.20 -14.92 -10.13
N SER A 173 -9.35 -14.46 -8.89
CA SER A 173 -9.95 -15.27 -7.82
C SER A 173 -11.46 -15.02 -7.61
N GLY A 174 -12.21 -16.07 -7.27
CA GLY A 174 -13.66 -16.08 -7.03
C GLY A 174 -14.12 -15.27 -5.80
N LEU A 175 -13.95 -13.96 -5.85
CA LEU A 175 -14.43 -13.01 -4.84
C LEU A 175 -15.96 -13.04 -4.76
N LYS A 176 -16.48 -13.09 -3.53
CA LYS A 176 -17.92 -12.97 -3.25
C LYS A 176 -18.24 -11.53 -2.87
N ALA A 177 -19.34 -11.00 -3.40
CA ALA A 177 -19.81 -9.66 -3.08
C ALA A 177 -19.96 -9.44 -1.56
N VAL A 178 -19.40 -8.34 -1.05
CA VAL A 178 -19.50 -7.96 0.37
C VAL A 178 -20.82 -7.21 0.60
N CYS A 179 -21.72 -7.80 1.40
CA CYS A 179 -23.00 -7.16 1.74
C CYS A 179 -22.82 -6.11 2.84
N LEU A 180 -22.68 -4.84 2.46
CA LEU A 180 -22.47 -3.71 3.38
C LEU A 180 -23.55 -3.62 4.48
N LYS A 181 -24.79 -4.02 4.20
CA LYS A 181 -25.91 -4.02 5.16
C LYS A 181 -25.69 -4.94 6.38
N LYS A 182 -24.74 -5.88 6.31
CA LYS A 182 -24.40 -6.77 7.42
C LYS A 182 -23.51 -6.10 8.47
N PHE A 183 -22.90 -4.96 8.15
CA PHE A 183 -22.05 -4.21 9.06
C PHE A 183 -22.85 -3.11 9.78
N PRO A 184 -22.44 -2.69 10.99
CA PRO A 184 -23.10 -1.59 11.70
C PRO A 184 -23.09 -0.31 10.84
N ALA A 185 -24.15 0.51 10.94
CA ALA A 185 -24.37 1.67 10.07
C ALA A 185 -23.17 2.63 9.97
N ALA A 186 -22.45 2.84 11.08
CA ALA A 186 -21.26 3.67 11.15
C ALA A 186 -20.10 3.19 10.26
N PHE A 187 -20.03 1.89 9.93
CA PHE A 187 -18.99 1.29 9.10
C PHE A 187 -19.40 1.12 7.63
N GLN A 188 -20.70 1.26 7.30
CA GLN A 188 -21.19 1.05 5.94
C GLN A 188 -20.65 2.09 4.97
N GLN A 189 -20.65 3.38 5.34
CA GLN A 189 -20.14 4.45 4.47
C GLN A 189 -18.61 4.43 4.33
N PRO A 190 -17.82 4.22 5.39
CA PRO A 190 -16.37 4.01 5.26
C PRO A 190 -16.01 2.82 4.37
N LEU A 191 -16.67 1.67 4.56
CA LEU A 191 -16.46 0.49 3.71
C LEU A 191 -16.90 0.75 2.26
N LYS A 192 -17.99 1.49 2.05
CA LYS A 192 -18.41 1.93 0.70
C LYS A 192 -17.35 2.79 0.02
N ASN A 193 -16.79 3.78 0.73
CA ASN A 193 -15.72 4.64 0.22
C ASN A 193 -14.44 3.84 -0.09
N LEU A 194 -14.12 2.84 0.74
CA LEU A 194 -13.02 1.89 0.52
C LEU A 194 -13.19 1.14 -0.80
N PHE A 195 -14.38 0.61 -1.08
CA PHE A 195 -14.67 -0.09 -2.35
C PHE A 195 -14.64 0.84 -3.57
N VAL A 196 -15.20 2.05 -3.49
CA VAL A 196 -15.22 3.02 -4.60
C VAL A 196 -13.81 3.52 -4.92
N HIS A 197 -12.99 3.82 -3.91
CA HIS A 197 -11.63 4.29 -4.14
C HIS A 197 -10.73 3.22 -4.79
N LEU A 198 -10.88 1.95 -4.37
CA LEU A 198 -10.22 0.81 -5.01
C LEU A 198 -10.68 0.65 -6.48
N TRP A 199 -11.97 0.83 -6.74
CA TRP A 199 -12.53 0.79 -8.10
C TRP A 199 -11.95 1.87 -9.02
N GLU A 200 -12.05 3.15 -8.61
CA GLU A 200 -11.70 4.28 -9.46
C GLU A 200 -10.19 4.41 -9.70
N ASN A 201 -9.37 4.02 -8.71
CA ASN A 201 -7.93 4.30 -8.73
C ASN A 201 -7.04 3.06 -8.94
N ALA A 202 -7.56 1.84 -8.73
CA ALA A 202 -6.77 0.61 -8.90
C ALA A 202 -7.23 -0.28 -10.07
N LEU A 203 -8.47 -0.16 -10.57
CA LEU A 203 -9.08 -1.17 -11.44
C LEU A 203 -9.75 -0.60 -12.70
N ARG A 204 -8.96 -0.21 -13.71
CA ARG A 204 -9.47 -0.10 -15.09
C ARG A 204 -9.50 -1.47 -15.78
N SER A 205 -10.15 -2.47 -15.19
CA SER A 205 -10.33 -3.79 -15.79
C SER A 205 -11.78 -3.96 -16.30
N PRO A 206 -12.00 -4.22 -17.60
CA PRO A 206 -13.34 -4.41 -18.18
C PRO A 206 -14.16 -5.51 -17.49
N LYS A 207 -13.51 -6.51 -16.89
CA LYS A 207 -14.17 -7.64 -16.21
C LYS A 207 -14.93 -7.24 -14.94
N PHE A 208 -14.63 -6.08 -14.37
CA PHE A 208 -15.24 -5.62 -13.13
C PHE A 208 -16.55 -4.85 -13.37
N ASN A 209 -16.72 -4.25 -14.57
CA ASN A 209 -17.96 -3.56 -14.96
C ASN A 209 -19.20 -4.45 -14.82
N ASP A 210 -19.11 -5.75 -15.10
CA ASP A 210 -20.28 -6.63 -15.03
C ASP A 210 -20.68 -7.02 -13.59
N HIS A 211 -19.81 -6.81 -12.60
CA HIS A 211 -20.01 -7.35 -11.24
C HIS A 211 -20.80 -6.41 -10.30
N PHE A 212 -20.87 -5.11 -10.63
CA PHE A 212 -21.54 -4.10 -9.80
C PHE A 212 -22.79 -3.50 -10.47
N PHE A 213 -23.03 -3.78 -11.76
CA PHE A 213 -24.18 -3.25 -12.49
C PHE A 213 -25.52 -3.93 -12.15
N ASP A 214 -25.52 -5.14 -11.58
CA ASP A 214 -26.75 -5.94 -11.51
C ASP A 214 -27.52 -5.92 -10.17
N ARG A 215 -27.07 -5.22 -9.12
CA ARG A 215 -27.84 -5.19 -7.83
C ARG A 215 -27.90 -3.89 -7.05
N VAL A 216 -27.18 -2.84 -7.44
CA VAL A 216 -27.34 -1.53 -6.81
C VAL A 216 -27.36 -0.52 -7.93
N GLY A 217 -28.52 0.12 -8.12
CA GLY A 217 -28.80 1.01 -9.25
C GLY A 217 -27.70 2.02 -9.52
N ARG A 218 -27.62 2.40 -10.79
CA ARG A 218 -26.65 3.32 -11.42
C ARG A 218 -26.08 4.35 -10.44
N PHE A 219 -24.75 4.33 -10.30
CA PHE A 219 -23.99 5.41 -9.68
C PHE A 219 -24.01 6.63 -10.62
N TYR A 220 -24.66 7.70 -10.20
CA TYR A 220 -24.44 9.08 -10.68
C TYR A 220 -23.77 9.86 -9.55
#